data_AF-C7DRF7-F1
#
_entry.id   AF-C7DRF7-F1
#
_cell.length_a   1.000
_cell.length_b   1.000
_cell.length_c   1.000
_cell.angle_alpha   90.00
_cell.angle_beta   90.00
_cell.angle_gamma   90.00
#
_symmetry.space_group_name_H-M   'P 1'
#
loop_
_entity.id
_entity.type
_entity.pdbx_description
1 polymer ?
#
loop_
_entity_poly.entity_id
_entity_poly.type
_entity_poly.pdbx_seq_one_letter_code
_entity_poly.pdbx_strand_id
1 'polypeptide(L)'
;MIHAADKRVHSIREAYLPELSVIPGVNAAIFEELEGRIFTAFSLYDARNVIKNGDFNNGLSCWNVKGHVDVEEQNNQRSVLVVPEWEAEVSQ
;
A
#
# COMPACT_ATOMS: atom_id res chain seq x y z
N MET A 1 -9.92 4.74 2.40
CA MET A 1 -9.78 5.59 3.62
C MET A 1 -8.36 5.56 4.16
N ILE A 2 -7.74 4.38 4.36
CA ILE A 2 -6.37 4.25 4.92
C ILE A 2 -5.34 5.04 4.09
N HIS A 3 -5.29 4.87 2.76
CA HIS A 3 -4.39 5.65 1.90
C HIS A 3 -4.57 7.18 1.96
N ALA A 4 -5.77 7.68 2.26
CA ALA A 4 -5.98 9.12 2.40
C ALA A 4 -5.43 9.64 3.73
N ALA A 5 -5.50 8.83 4.79
CA ALA A 5 -4.86 9.12 6.07
C ALA A 5 -3.33 9.03 5.94
N ASP A 6 -2.83 7.99 5.27
CA ASP A 6 -1.42 7.81 4.95
C ASP A 6 -0.81 9.03 4.25
N LYS A 7 -1.47 9.55 3.21
CA LYS A 7 -1.05 10.78 2.52
C LYS A 7 -0.99 12.01 3.44
N ARG A 8 -1.86 12.08 4.46
CA ARG A 8 -1.82 13.17 5.45
C ARG A 8 -0.65 13.01 6.40
N VAL A 9 -0.32 11.79 6.83
CA VAL A 9 0.89 11.51 7.63
C VAL A 9 2.14 11.85 6.83
N HIS A 10 2.22 11.42 5.58
CA HIS A 10 3.33 11.72 4.66
C HIS A 10 3.45 13.19 4.24
N SER A 11 2.50 14.05 4.63
CA SER A 11 2.62 15.51 4.45
C SER A 11 3.32 16.22 5.61
N ILE A 12 3.67 15.51 6.70
CA ILE A 12 4.45 16.06 7.82
C ILE A 12 5.84 16.43 7.31
N ARG A 13 6.20 17.71 7.45
CA ARG A 13 7.52 18.22 7.09
C ARG A 13 8.53 17.93 8.18
N GLU A 14 9.81 17.85 7.81
CA GLU A 14 10.92 17.70 8.78
C GLU A 14 10.78 16.46 9.69
N ALA A 15 10.10 15.41 9.21
CA ALA A 15 10.13 14.09 9.85
C ALA A 15 11.54 13.49 9.76
N TYR A 16 12.17 13.65 8.60
CA TYR A 16 13.56 13.30 8.35
C TYR A 16 14.29 14.45 7.67
N LEU A 17 15.60 14.52 7.83
CA LEU A 17 16.44 15.54 7.23
C LEU A 17 16.46 15.37 5.68
N PRO A 18 16.18 16.43 4.88
CA PRO A 18 16.12 16.31 3.42
C PRO A 18 17.43 15.85 2.77
N GLU A 19 18.57 16.28 3.32
CA GLU A 19 19.91 15.96 2.81
C GLU A 19 20.29 14.49 3.08
N LEU A 20 19.72 13.89 4.12
CA LEU A 20 19.95 12.49 4.46
C LEU A 20 18.78 11.95 5.31
N SER A 21 17.84 11.29 4.65
CA SER A 21 16.57 10.85 5.25
C SER A 21 16.67 9.78 6.35
N VAL A 22 17.88 9.29 6.64
CA VAL A 22 18.13 8.44 7.82
C VAL A 22 18.28 9.25 9.11
N ILE A 23 18.55 10.55 9.02
CA ILE A 23 18.71 11.43 10.17
C ILE A 23 17.32 11.91 10.61
N PRO A 24 16.90 11.60 11.84
CA PRO A 24 15.63 12.07 12.38
C PRO A 24 15.57 13.60 12.43
N GLY A 25 14.47 14.17 11.94
CA GLY A 25 14.18 15.60 12.05
C GLY A 25 13.39 15.94 13.31
N VAL A 26 12.92 17.20 13.39
CA VAL A 26 12.15 17.71 14.54
C VAL A 26 10.83 16.96 14.72
N ASN A 27 10.24 16.47 13.62
CA ASN A 27 8.94 15.80 13.63
C ASN A 27 9.04 14.26 13.52
N ALA A 28 10.24 13.67 13.65
CA ALA A 28 10.44 12.23 13.50
C ALA A 28 9.53 11.42 14.43
N ALA A 29 9.53 11.74 15.73
CA ALA A 29 8.79 10.98 16.73
C ALA A 29 7.27 10.94 16.47
N ILE A 30 6.67 12.06 16.08
CA ILE A 30 5.23 12.13 15.78
C ILE A 30 4.90 11.45 14.45
N PHE A 31 5.81 11.50 13.47
CA PHE A 31 5.64 10.84 12.19
C PHE A 31 5.66 9.32 12.37
N GLU A 32 6.67 8.79 13.05
CA GLU A 32 6.86 7.35 13.28
C GLU A 32 5.68 6.73 14.04
N GLU A 33 5.15 7.42 15.05
CA GLU A 33 3.96 6.96 15.77
C GLU A 33 2.74 6.84 14.85
N LEU A 34 2.48 7.88 14.04
CA LEU A 34 1.34 7.90 13.14
C LEU A 34 1.49 6.90 11.99
N GLU A 35 2.68 6.77 11.43
CA GLU A 35 3.00 5.79 10.40
C GLU A 35 2.83 4.36 10.93
N GLY A 36 3.29 4.07 12.15
CA GLY A 36 3.05 2.78 12.80
C GLY A 36 1.56 2.43 12.94
N ARG A 37 0.70 3.43 13.22
CA ARG A 37 -0.76 3.25 13.23
C ARG A 37 -1.34 3.01 11.83
N ILE A 38 -0.76 3.63 10.79
CA ILE A 38 -1.13 3.37 9.39
C ILE A 38 -0.77 1.93 9.00
N PHE A 39 0.44 1.47 9.31
CA PHE A 39 0.84 0.08 9.07
C PHE A 39 -0.06 -0.91 9.81
N THR A 40 -0.37 -0.64 11.09
CA THR A 40 -1.33 -1.44 11.86
C THR A 40 -2.69 -1.50 11.17
N ALA A 41 -3.18 -0.39 10.62
CA ALA A 41 -4.44 -0.36 9.89
C ALA A 41 -4.42 -1.20 8.61
N PHE A 42 -3.31 -1.21 7.85
CA PHE A 42 -3.15 -2.09 6.70
C PHE A 42 -3.11 -3.57 7.11
N SER A 43 -2.36 -3.92 8.16
CA SER A 43 -2.33 -5.30 8.68
C SER A 43 -3.71 -5.77 9.14
N LEU A 44 -4.49 -4.92 9.81
CA LEU A 44 -5.87 -5.24 10.20
C LEU A 44 -6.82 -5.35 9.01
N TYR A 45 -6.60 -4.54 7.97
CA TYR A 45 -7.37 -4.62 6.73
C TYR A 45 -7.12 -5.93 5.98
N ASP A 46 -5.86 -6.37 5.91
CA ASP A 46 -5.49 -7.66 5.32
C ASP A 46 -6.03 -8.82 6.15
N ALA A 47 -5.76 -8.84 7.47
CA ALA A 47 -6.15 -9.95 8.35
C ALA A 47 -7.66 -10.21 8.43
N ARG A 48 -8.48 -9.16 8.27
CA ARG A 48 -9.95 -9.31 8.27
C ARG A 48 -10.52 -9.75 6.91
N ASN A 49 -9.75 -9.63 5.84
CA ASN A 49 -10.22 -9.93 4.50
C ASN A 49 -10.23 -11.44 4.29
N VAL A 50 -11.39 -11.99 3.95
CA VAL A 50 -11.52 -13.43 3.64
C VAL A 50 -10.92 -13.76 2.27
N ILE A 51 -10.88 -12.77 1.36
CA ILE A 51 -10.22 -12.87 0.05
C ILE A 51 -8.71 -12.79 0.28
N LYS A 52 -8.00 -13.85 -0.14
CA LYS A 52 -6.55 -13.91 0.00
C LYS A 52 -5.89 -13.02 -1.05
N ASN A 53 -4.92 -12.19 -0.64
CA ASN A 53 -4.24 -11.27 -1.55
C ASN A 53 -5.23 -10.36 -2.32
N GLY A 54 -6.31 -9.95 -1.64
CA GLY A 54 -7.36 -9.11 -2.22
C GLY A 54 -6.94 -7.66 -2.50
N ASP A 55 -5.74 -7.28 -2.06
CA ASP A 55 -5.10 -5.99 -2.28
C ASP A 55 -4.00 -6.03 -3.35
N PHE A 56 -3.70 -7.23 -3.90
CA PHE A 56 -2.65 -7.46 -4.90
C PHE A 56 -1.22 -7.12 -4.44
N ASN A 57 -0.99 -6.98 -3.14
CA ASN A 57 0.34 -6.69 -2.61
C ASN A 57 1.34 -7.85 -2.83
N ASN A 58 0.84 -9.05 -3.14
CA ASN A 58 1.65 -10.21 -3.53
C ASN A 58 1.45 -10.59 -5.00
N GLY A 59 1.25 -9.59 -5.87
CA GLY A 59 0.98 -9.79 -7.29
C GLY A 59 -0.32 -10.56 -7.51
N LEU A 60 -0.30 -11.57 -8.38
CA LEU A 60 -1.45 -12.43 -8.71
C LEU A 60 -1.54 -13.71 -7.86
N SER A 61 -0.78 -13.79 -6.76
CA SER A 61 -0.85 -14.94 -5.85
C SER A 61 -2.29 -15.14 -5.32
N CYS A 62 -2.73 -16.39 -5.18
CA CYS A 62 -4.10 -16.75 -4.80
C CYS A 62 -5.22 -16.40 -5.79
N TRP A 63 -4.90 -15.82 -6.95
CA TRP A 63 -5.85 -15.55 -8.03
C TRP A 63 -5.67 -16.52 -9.19
N ASN A 64 -6.77 -16.94 -9.81
CA ASN A 64 -6.79 -17.65 -11.08
C ASN A 64 -7.04 -16.65 -12.21
N VAL A 65 -6.14 -16.64 -13.20
CA VAL A 65 -6.13 -15.64 -14.28
C VAL A 65 -6.27 -16.30 -15.64
N LYS A 66 -7.13 -15.73 -16.49
CA LYS A 66 -7.17 -15.99 -17.93
C LYS A 66 -6.96 -14.68 -18.69
N GLY A 67 -6.30 -14.76 -19.85
CA GLY A 67 -5.93 -13.57 -20.63
C GLY A 67 -4.70 -12.86 -20.05
N HIS A 68 -4.44 -11.66 -20.53
CA HIS A 68 -3.34 -10.82 -20.08
C HIS A 68 -3.82 -9.86 -18.98
N VAL A 69 -3.19 -9.94 -17.82
CA VAL A 69 -3.47 -9.14 -16.63
C VAL A 69 -2.15 -8.87 -15.93
N ASP A 70 -1.98 -7.66 -15.42
CA ASP A 70 -0.79 -7.24 -14.69
C ASP A 70 -1.14 -6.68 -13.31
N VAL A 71 -0.13 -6.59 -12.46
CA VAL A 71 -0.20 -5.84 -11.20
C VAL A 71 0.88 -4.79 -11.23
N GLU A 72 0.48 -3.53 -11.04
CA GLU A 72 1.39 -2.40 -11.02
C GLU A 72 1.49 -1.82 -9.60
N GLU A 73 2.71 -1.54 -9.16
CA GLU A 73 2.94 -0.78 -7.94
C GLU A 73 2.75 0.71 -8.21
N GLN A 74 1.83 1.33 -7.48
CA GLN A 74 1.65 2.77 -7.39
C GLN A 74 2.27 3.32 -6.10
N ASN A 75 2.16 4.64 -5.92
CA ASN A 75 2.63 5.40 -4.75
C ASN A 75 2.58 4.63 -3.42
N ASN A 76 3.71 4.62 -2.71
CA ASN A 76 3.86 4.06 -1.36
C ASN A 76 3.31 2.63 -1.23
N GLN A 77 3.86 1.70 -2.01
CA GLN A 77 3.58 0.25 -1.90
C GLN A 77 2.12 -0.12 -2.19
N ARG A 78 1.39 0.71 -2.93
CA ARG A 78 0.00 0.42 -3.29
C ARG A 78 -0.04 -0.36 -4.60
N SER A 79 -0.29 -1.65 -4.53
CA SER A 79 -0.53 -2.46 -5.74
C SER A 79 -1.93 -2.26 -6.30
N VAL A 80 -2.04 -2.29 -7.63
CA VAL A 80 -3.33 -2.28 -8.34
C VAL A 80 -3.35 -3.37 -9.41
N LEU A 81 -4.50 -4.02 -9.54
CA LEU A 81 -4.79 -4.92 -10.67
C LEU A 81 -5.09 -4.10 -11.92
N VAL A 82 -4.43 -4.43 -13.03
CA VAL A 82 -4.69 -3.85 -14.35
C VAL A 82 -5.28 -4.93 -15.25
N VAL A 83 -6.51 -4.71 -15.70
CA VAL A 83 -7.20 -5.58 -16.68
C VAL A 83 -7.30 -4.80 -17.99
N PRO A 84 -6.33 -4.98 -18.92
CA PRO A 84 -6.22 -4.17 -20.12
C PRO A 84 -7.22 -4.56 -21.23
N GLU A 85 -7.71 -5.79 -21.19
CA GLU A 85 -8.54 -6.40 -22.24
C GLU A 85 -9.82 -6.99 -21.64
N TRP A 86 -10.92 -7.00 -22.41
CA TRP A 86 -12.25 -7.34 -21.89
C TRP A 86 -12.45 -8.86 -21.75
N GLU A 87 -11.66 -9.63 -22.49
CA GLU A 87 -11.61 -11.08 -22.49
C GLU A 87 -10.81 -11.65 -21.31
N ALA A 88 -10.06 -10.81 -20.58
CA ALA A 88 -9.32 -11.24 -19.42
C ALA A 88 -10.26 -11.49 -18.21
N GLU A 89 -9.96 -12.54 -17.45
CA GLU A 89 -10.72 -12.95 -16.27
C GLU A 89 -9.78 -13.11 -15.08
N VAL A 90 -10.17 -12.58 -13.92
CA VAL A 90 -9.49 -12.77 -12.64
C VAL A 90 -10.51 -13.27 -11.63
N SER A 91 -10.25 -14.43 -11.03
CA SER A 91 -11.21 -15.16 -10.19
C SER A 91 -10.53 -15.83 -8.99
N GLN A 92 -11.26 -16.06 -7.90
CA GLN A 92 -10.83 -16.79 -6.71
C GLN A 92 -11.98 -17.63 -6.14
#